data_AF-A0A0K1HNT0-F1
#
_entry.id   AF-A0A0K1HNT0-F1
#
_cell.length_a   1.000
_cell.length_b   1.000
_cell.length_c   1.000
_cell.angle_alpha   90.00
_cell.angle_beta   90.00
_cell.angle_gamma   90.00
#
_symmetry.space_group_name_H-M   'P 1'
#
loop_
_entity.id
_entity.type
_entity.pdbx_description
1 polymer ?
#
loop_
_entity_poly.entity_id
_entity_poly.type
_entity_poly.pdbx_seq_one_letter_code
_entity_poly.pdbx_strand_id
1 'polypeptide(L)'
;MIFFNKGTVLNLTLLQLLMPGSFVGYDISHWDFRVSNFLLGVQNRVYIHNLNYTYSFLRNSLSFAFNVLARKGFCALVNESVIFGPSLKFFFNFHWKKHSLSRISMTFKRLVRGLLTNRKLYKKRRSVFPFIPHIMFIFSPSESAFVVHECFRLHIPSVSLFDTISFMVESNYRFPANEKSKKAIIFFNTISYLFALKAYLVRSRVFRLRVWKRYIFKLRRLKGKSYIVRKDVFARTLNRFFNRLAYPRVRRLKKFLAMRALRRRRLRRKKKLLARRAFGTVSLKI
;
A
#
# COMPACT_ATOMS: atom_id res chain seq x y z
N MET A 1 14.94 -0.94 0.29
CA MET A 1 13.94 -1.08 -0.81
C MET A 1 13.15 -2.34 -0.55
N ILE A 2 11.84 -2.27 -0.30
CA ILE A 2 11.04 -3.46 0.04
C ILE A 2 10.95 -4.40 -1.17
N PHE A 3 11.35 -5.66 -1.01
CA PHE A 3 11.26 -6.67 -2.06
C PHE A 3 10.01 -7.52 -1.84
N PHE A 4 9.41 -7.99 -2.93
CA PHE A 4 8.27 -8.90 -2.88
C PHE A 4 8.63 -10.10 -3.76
N ASN A 5 8.79 -11.28 -3.17
CA ASN A 5 9.10 -12.50 -3.93
C ASN A 5 7.88 -13.00 -4.72
N LYS A 6 8.10 -13.99 -5.61
CA LYS A 6 7.05 -14.64 -6.42
C LYS A 6 5.93 -15.29 -5.56
N GLY A 7 6.16 -15.48 -4.26
CA GLY A 7 5.17 -15.92 -3.26
C GLY A 7 4.54 -14.80 -2.43
N THR A 8 3.67 -15.20 -1.49
CA THR A 8 2.88 -14.37 -0.56
C THR A 8 3.74 -13.50 0.37
N VAL A 9 4.99 -13.89 0.62
CA VAL A 9 5.85 -13.29 1.65
C VAL A 9 6.39 -11.91 1.21
N LEU A 10 6.21 -10.94 2.11
CA LEU A 10 6.88 -9.64 2.08
C LEU A 10 8.36 -9.86 2.44
N ASN A 11 9.27 -9.55 1.52
CA ASN A 11 10.70 -9.67 1.78
C ASN A 11 11.19 -8.35 2.41
N LEU A 12 10.92 -8.23 3.70
CA LEU A 12 11.42 -7.16 4.57
C LEU A 12 12.78 -7.59 5.14
N THR A 13 13.70 -6.65 5.20
CA THR A 13 14.99 -6.84 5.87
C THR A 13 14.93 -6.18 7.25
N LEU A 14 15.66 -6.67 8.25
CA LEU A 14 15.76 -6.02 9.57
C LEU A 14 16.18 -4.55 9.45
N LEU A 15 17.12 -4.25 8.54
CA LEU A 15 17.52 -2.87 8.21
C LEU A 15 16.35 -1.97 7.80
N GLN A 16 15.31 -2.51 7.16
CA GLN A 16 14.13 -1.72 6.77
C GLN A 16 13.20 -1.44 7.94
N LEU A 17 13.21 -2.27 8.98
CA LEU A 17 12.54 -2.00 10.25
C LEU A 17 13.38 -1.03 11.11
N LEU A 18 14.70 -1.13 11.04
CA LEU A 18 15.63 -0.26 11.74
C LEU A 18 15.54 1.20 11.26
N MET A 19 15.59 1.43 9.94
CA MET A 19 15.60 2.77 9.32
C MET A 19 14.49 3.74 9.78
N PRO A 20 13.21 3.33 9.92
CA PRO A 20 12.16 4.21 10.42
C PRO A 20 12.20 4.44 11.94
N GLY A 21 13.12 3.81 12.68
CA GLY A 21 13.21 3.90 14.14
C GLY A 21 12.10 3.10 14.84
N SER A 22 11.68 1.97 14.27
CA SER A 22 10.58 1.18 14.84
C SER A 22 10.95 0.43 16.13
N PHE A 23 12.21 0.42 16.51
CA PHE A 23 12.71 -0.30 17.69
C PHE A 23 12.71 0.53 18.97
N VAL A 24 12.60 1.86 18.87
CA VAL A 24 12.74 2.76 20.03
C VAL A 24 11.43 2.75 20.84
N GLY A 25 11.47 2.28 22.08
CA GLY A 25 10.32 2.24 22.99
C GLY A 25 10.16 3.52 23.83
N TYR A 26 9.53 3.39 25.00
CA TYR A 26 9.40 4.44 26.02
C TYR A 26 10.52 4.38 27.07
N ASP A 27 10.56 5.41 27.91
CA ASP A 27 11.44 5.47 29.09
C ASP A 27 11.17 4.30 30.05
N ILE A 28 12.21 3.81 30.74
CA ILE A 28 12.14 2.71 31.71
C ILE A 28 11.01 2.91 32.74
N SER A 29 10.76 4.16 33.13
CA SER A 29 9.79 4.53 34.16
C SER A 29 8.34 4.19 33.77
N HIS A 30 8.07 4.04 32.48
CA HIS A 30 6.74 3.74 31.96
C HIS A 30 6.81 2.50 31.07
N TRP A 31 6.39 1.36 31.62
CA TRP A 31 6.34 0.12 30.86
C TRP A 31 5.26 -0.84 31.36
N ASP A 32 4.79 -1.67 30.43
CA ASP A 32 3.87 -2.76 30.65
C ASP A 32 4.64 -4.07 30.74
N PHE A 33 4.51 -4.78 31.87
CA PHE A 33 5.23 -6.02 32.12
C PHE A 33 4.97 -7.11 31.08
N ARG A 34 3.80 -7.08 30.42
CA ARG A 34 3.41 -8.02 29.36
C ARG A 34 4.27 -7.90 28.11
N VAL A 35 4.97 -6.77 27.96
CA VAL A 35 5.85 -6.47 26.82
C VAL A 35 7.27 -7.00 27.04
N SER A 36 7.63 -7.38 28.28
CA SER A 36 8.98 -7.86 28.69
C SER A 36 9.65 -8.78 27.67
N ASN A 37 8.96 -9.84 27.25
CA ASN A 37 9.50 -10.87 26.35
C ASN A 37 9.80 -10.38 24.93
N PHE A 38 9.33 -9.20 24.55
CA PHE A 38 9.52 -8.62 23.21
C PHE A 38 10.63 -7.57 23.16
N LEU A 39 11.22 -7.25 24.31
CA LEU A 39 12.30 -6.28 24.44
C LEU A 39 13.66 -6.96 24.21
N LEU A 40 14.57 -6.23 23.58
CA LEU A 40 15.98 -6.62 23.42
C LEU A 40 16.79 -6.23 24.65
N GLY A 41 16.45 -5.10 25.27
CA GLY A 41 17.19 -4.52 26.39
C GLY A 41 16.86 -3.04 26.54
N VAL A 42 17.76 -2.31 27.20
CA VAL A 42 17.61 -0.90 27.54
C VAL A 42 18.84 -0.13 27.08
N GLN A 43 18.65 1.05 26.48
CA GLN A 43 19.73 1.96 26.13
C GLN A 43 19.29 3.40 26.40
N ASN A 44 20.14 4.21 27.05
CA ASN A 44 19.86 5.61 27.37
C ASN A 44 18.50 5.83 28.04
N ARG A 45 18.17 4.99 29.03
CA ARG A 45 16.88 4.98 29.73
C ARG A 45 15.65 4.68 28.86
N VAL A 46 15.82 4.17 27.64
CA VAL A 46 14.72 3.78 26.74
C VAL A 46 14.77 2.28 26.49
N TYR A 47 13.62 1.62 26.54
CA TYR A 47 13.49 0.22 26.14
C TYR A 47 13.65 0.05 24.62
N ILE A 48 14.34 -1.00 24.20
CA ILE A 48 14.54 -1.35 22.79
C ILE A 48 13.68 -2.56 22.46
N HIS A 49 12.79 -2.44 21.48
CA HIS A 49 12.06 -3.57 20.91
C HIS A 49 12.99 -4.47 20.11
N ASN A 50 12.87 -5.78 20.31
CA ASN A 50 13.60 -6.75 19.50
C ASN A 50 12.96 -6.87 18.10
N LEU A 51 13.68 -6.37 17.09
CA LEU A 51 13.22 -6.34 15.71
C LEU A 51 12.97 -7.72 15.09
N ASN A 52 13.55 -8.79 15.63
CA ASN A 52 13.26 -10.15 15.18
C ASN A 52 11.80 -10.53 15.49
N TYR A 53 11.31 -10.15 16.67
CA TYR A 53 9.90 -10.31 17.00
C TYR A 53 9.03 -9.40 16.15
N THR A 54 9.41 -8.11 15.97
CA THR A 54 8.69 -7.22 15.05
C THR A 54 8.54 -7.84 13.67
N TYR A 55 9.63 -8.39 13.12
CA TYR A 55 9.64 -9.04 11.82
C TYR A 55 8.75 -10.30 11.77
N SER A 56 8.91 -11.21 12.73
CA SER A 56 8.19 -12.49 12.77
C SER A 56 6.69 -12.27 12.91
N PHE A 57 6.27 -11.46 13.88
CA PHE A 57 4.85 -11.17 14.14
C PHE A 57 4.22 -10.38 13.00
N LEU A 58 4.91 -9.39 12.43
CA LEU A 58 4.42 -8.67 11.25
C LEU A 58 4.24 -9.60 10.06
N ARG A 59 5.20 -10.50 9.80
CA ARG A 59 5.11 -11.50 8.73
C ARG A 59 3.90 -12.42 8.91
N ASN A 60 3.65 -12.89 10.12
CA ASN A 60 2.49 -13.75 10.43
C ASN A 60 1.17 -12.99 10.24
N SER A 61 1.09 -11.75 10.74
CA SER A 61 -0.06 -10.86 10.58
C SER A 61 -0.39 -10.61 9.10
N LEU A 62 0.63 -10.33 8.29
CA LEU A 62 0.47 -10.13 6.85
C LEU A 62 0.09 -11.42 6.13
N SER A 63 0.64 -12.57 6.54
CA SER A 63 0.25 -13.87 5.98
C SER A 63 -1.24 -14.15 6.17
N PHE A 64 -1.76 -13.91 7.38
CA PHE A 64 -3.20 -14.00 7.63
C PHE A 64 -4.00 -13.01 6.77
N ALA A 65 -3.56 -11.75 6.73
CA ALA A 65 -4.19 -10.74 5.89
C ALA A 65 -4.23 -11.16 4.42
N PHE A 66 -3.20 -11.81 3.90
CA PHE A 66 -3.18 -12.30 2.53
C PHE A 66 -4.36 -13.21 2.22
N ASN A 67 -4.68 -14.14 3.12
CA ASN A 67 -5.77 -15.10 2.95
C ASN A 67 -7.13 -14.39 2.88
N VAL A 68 -7.35 -13.41 3.76
CA VAL A 68 -8.58 -12.58 3.75
C VAL A 68 -8.69 -11.79 2.45
N LEU A 69 -7.60 -11.14 2.02
CA LEU A 69 -7.59 -10.29 0.82
C LEU A 69 -7.66 -11.10 -0.47
N ALA A 70 -7.06 -12.29 -0.51
CA ALA A 70 -7.16 -13.22 -1.62
C ALA A 70 -8.61 -13.69 -1.85
N ARG A 71 -9.42 -13.79 -0.79
CA ARG A 71 -10.87 -14.05 -0.85
C ARG A 71 -11.71 -12.81 -1.18
N LYS A 72 -11.08 -11.72 -1.62
CA LYS A 72 -11.70 -10.40 -1.87
C LYS A 72 -12.25 -9.74 -0.59
N GLY A 73 -11.77 -10.07 0.60
CA GLY A 73 -12.21 -9.42 1.84
C GLY A 73 -11.89 -7.93 1.88
N PHE A 74 -12.81 -7.09 2.35
CA PHE A 74 -12.58 -5.65 2.43
C PHE A 74 -11.52 -5.32 3.49
N CYS A 75 -10.45 -4.65 3.07
CA CYS A 75 -9.36 -4.19 3.93
C CYS A 75 -9.60 -2.73 4.31
N ALA A 76 -9.54 -2.41 5.60
CA ALA A 76 -9.47 -1.04 6.06
C ALA A 76 -8.10 -0.75 6.68
N LEU A 77 -7.54 0.41 6.37
CA LEU A 77 -6.39 0.97 7.07
C LEU A 77 -6.83 2.23 7.82
N VAL A 78 -6.53 2.27 9.10
CA VAL A 78 -6.85 3.39 10.00
C VAL A 78 -5.58 4.19 10.24
N ASN A 79 -5.61 5.46 9.85
CA ASN A 79 -4.52 6.39 10.07
C ASN A 79 -5.07 7.72 10.59
N GLU A 80 -5.01 7.92 11.90
CA GLU A 80 -5.44 9.15 12.57
C GLU A 80 -4.25 10.06 12.92
N SER A 81 -3.10 9.46 13.19
CA SER A 81 -1.92 10.09 13.80
C SER A 81 -1.00 10.82 12.81
N VAL A 82 -0.96 10.42 11.53
CA VAL A 82 0.06 10.92 10.59
C VAL A 82 -0.51 11.58 9.34
N ILE A 83 0.02 12.77 9.04
CA ILE A 83 -0.22 13.47 7.79
C ILE A 83 0.77 12.95 6.73
N PHE A 84 0.24 12.31 5.69
CA PHE A 84 1.03 11.90 4.54
C PHE A 84 1.30 13.07 3.60
N GLY A 85 2.53 13.13 3.07
CA GLY A 85 2.89 14.06 2.01
C GLY A 85 2.01 13.91 0.75
N PRO A 86 1.96 14.94 -0.12
CA PRO A 86 1.03 14.99 -1.26
C PRO A 86 1.08 13.75 -2.15
N SER A 87 2.28 13.22 -2.43
CA SER A 87 2.50 12.02 -3.24
C SER A 87 1.89 10.76 -2.62
N LEU A 88 2.07 10.55 -1.31
CA LEU A 88 1.52 9.41 -0.57
C LEU A 88 0.00 9.54 -0.43
N LYS A 89 -0.49 10.71 -0.02
CA LYS A 89 -1.93 11.00 0.07
C LYS A 89 -2.63 10.81 -1.26
N PHE A 90 -2.02 11.27 -2.36
CA PHE A 90 -2.51 11.02 -3.72
C PHE A 90 -2.50 9.54 -4.06
N PHE A 91 -1.45 8.79 -3.73
CA PHE A 91 -1.37 7.36 -4.00
C PHE A 91 -2.48 6.58 -3.31
N PHE A 92 -2.68 6.78 -2.01
CA PHE A 92 -3.75 6.14 -1.25
C PHE A 92 -5.14 6.55 -1.76
N ASN A 93 -5.37 7.84 -2.01
CA ASN A 93 -6.66 8.34 -2.50
C ASN A 93 -6.98 7.98 -3.95
N PHE A 94 -5.96 7.84 -4.81
CA PHE A 94 -6.13 7.54 -6.23
C PHE A 94 -6.81 6.19 -6.44
N HIS A 95 -6.44 5.21 -5.62
CA HIS A 95 -7.04 3.88 -5.64
C HIS A 95 -8.39 3.86 -4.93
N TRP A 96 -8.58 4.68 -3.90
CA TRP A 96 -9.86 4.81 -3.20
C TRP A 96 -11.01 5.30 -4.08
N LYS A 97 -10.87 6.46 -4.74
CA LYS A 97 -12.02 7.14 -5.36
C LYS A 97 -12.41 6.65 -6.76
N LYS A 98 -11.50 6.03 -7.52
CA LYS A 98 -11.71 5.77 -8.97
C LYS A 98 -11.80 4.31 -9.36
N HIS A 99 -11.64 3.39 -8.41
CA HIS A 99 -11.63 1.96 -8.67
C HIS A 99 -12.47 1.23 -7.63
N SER A 100 -13.74 0.97 -7.98
CA SER A 100 -14.66 -0.01 -7.35
C SER A 100 -14.10 -1.45 -7.22
N LEU A 101 -12.80 -1.64 -7.51
CA LEU A 101 -12.11 -2.93 -7.60
C LEU A 101 -11.05 -3.12 -6.51
N SER A 102 -10.48 -2.05 -5.93
CA SER A 102 -9.66 -2.19 -4.73
C SER A 102 -10.58 -2.09 -3.53
N ARG A 103 -10.96 -3.25 -2.99
CA ARG A 103 -11.60 -3.40 -1.67
C ARG A 103 -10.57 -3.08 -0.56
N ILE A 104 -9.86 -1.97 -0.70
CA ILE A 104 -8.88 -1.42 0.24
C ILE A 104 -9.28 0.03 0.48
N SER A 105 -9.62 0.37 1.71
CA SER A 105 -9.77 1.75 2.17
C SER A 105 -8.59 2.16 3.02
N MET A 106 -8.25 3.45 2.94
CA MET A 106 -7.46 4.07 3.98
C MET A 106 -8.19 5.31 4.46
N THR A 107 -8.34 5.41 5.78
CA THR A 107 -9.04 6.50 6.44
C THR A 107 -8.03 7.45 7.05
N PHE A 108 -8.22 8.73 6.77
CA PHE A 108 -7.43 9.84 7.33
C PHE A 108 -8.27 10.73 8.25
N LYS A 109 -9.55 10.37 8.45
CA LYS A 109 -10.48 11.10 9.29
C LYS A 109 -10.42 10.51 10.68
N ARG A 110 -10.43 11.36 11.69
CA ARG A 110 -10.61 10.95 13.08
C ARG A 110 -11.88 10.10 13.21
N LEU A 111 -11.74 8.89 13.73
CA LEU A 111 -12.88 8.00 13.95
C LEU A 111 -13.59 8.42 15.25
N VAL A 112 -14.83 7.99 15.38
CA VAL A 112 -15.66 8.29 16.55
C VAL A 112 -16.05 6.97 17.18
N ARG A 113 -16.08 6.95 18.52
CA ARG A 113 -16.52 5.79 19.29
C ARG A 113 -17.93 5.37 18.86
N GLY A 114 -18.13 4.07 18.75
CA GLY A 114 -19.34 3.43 18.27
C GLY A 114 -19.48 3.43 16.75
N LEU A 115 -18.48 3.85 15.96
CA LEU A 115 -18.63 3.93 14.50
C LEU A 115 -18.96 2.59 13.87
N LEU A 116 -18.33 1.50 14.31
CA LEU A 116 -18.55 0.17 13.76
C LEU A 116 -19.73 -0.55 14.43
N THR A 117 -19.97 -0.30 15.71
CA THR A 117 -21.01 -0.98 16.50
C THR A 117 -22.39 -0.32 16.39
N ASN A 118 -22.47 0.98 16.11
CA ASN A 118 -23.73 1.70 15.99
C ASN A 118 -24.16 1.84 14.52
N ARG A 119 -25.20 1.10 14.12
CA ARG A 119 -25.75 1.11 12.76
C ARG A 119 -26.17 2.50 12.26
N LYS A 120 -26.78 3.34 13.11
CA LYS A 120 -27.20 4.70 12.74
C LYS A 120 -25.97 5.56 12.41
N LEU A 121 -24.96 5.50 13.28
CA LEU A 121 -23.70 6.23 13.09
C LEU A 121 -22.94 5.74 11.85
N TYR A 122 -22.87 4.42 11.65
CA TYR A 122 -22.25 3.79 10.50
C TYR A 122 -22.89 4.24 9.18
N LYS A 123 -24.23 4.25 9.11
CA LYS A 123 -24.97 4.77 7.95
C LYS A 123 -24.62 6.23 7.66
N LYS A 124 -24.58 7.09 8.70
CA LYS A 124 -24.23 8.52 8.57
C LYS A 124 -22.77 8.73 8.11
N ARG A 125 -21.85 7.86 8.53
CA ARG A 125 -20.42 7.94 8.22
C ARG A 125 -19.95 6.90 7.19
N ARG A 126 -20.84 6.43 6.32
CA ARG A 126 -20.53 5.44 5.27
C ARG A 126 -19.42 5.87 4.28
N SER A 127 -19.13 7.17 4.21
CA SER A 127 -17.99 7.69 3.44
C SER A 127 -16.62 7.27 4.01
N VAL A 128 -16.56 6.90 5.30
CA VAL A 128 -15.35 6.43 5.99
C VAL A 128 -15.11 4.95 5.64
N PHE A 129 -16.12 4.11 5.86
CA PHE A 129 -16.12 2.70 5.48
C PHE A 129 -17.38 2.39 4.66
N PRO A 130 -17.26 2.12 3.34
CA PRO A 130 -18.39 1.82 2.46
C PRO A 130 -18.97 0.42 2.71
N PHE A 131 -18.13 -0.47 3.24
CA PHE A 131 -18.44 -1.85 3.63
C PHE A 131 -17.81 -2.15 4.98
N ILE A 132 -18.35 -3.15 5.68
CA ILE A 132 -17.76 -3.63 6.92
C ILE A 132 -16.42 -4.31 6.57
N PRO A 133 -15.30 -3.88 7.19
CA PRO A 133 -14.00 -4.48 6.95
C PRO A 133 -13.98 -5.93 7.40
N HIS A 134 -13.37 -6.76 6.56
CA HIS A 134 -13.07 -8.16 6.87
C HIS A 134 -11.70 -8.27 7.55
N ILE A 135 -10.88 -7.23 7.47
CA ILE A 135 -9.64 -7.06 8.21
C ILE A 135 -9.32 -5.58 8.34
N MET A 136 -8.78 -5.17 9.49
CA MET A 136 -8.33 -3.80 9.72
C MET A 136 -6.86 -3.73 10.12
N PHE A 137 -6.14 -2.74 9.61
CA PHE A 137 -4.81 -2.36 10.07
C PHE A 137 -4.91 -1.07 10.88
N ILE A 138 -4.41 -1.11 12.13
CA ILE A 138 -4.47 -0.02 13.10
C ILE A 138 -3.08 0.16 13.71
N PHE A 139 -2.32 1.13 13.20
CA PHE A 139 -0.92 1.37 13.63
C PHE A 139 -0.76 2.52 14.61
N SER A 140 -1.85 3.02 15.18
CA SER A 140 -1.82 3.99 16.28
C SER A 140 -2.85 3.59 17.34
N PRO A 141 -2.68 2.40 17.93
CA PRO A 141 -3.64 1.86 18.89
C PRO A 141 -3.88 2.81 20.06
N SER A 142 -2.88 3.54 20.56
CA SER A 142 -3.07 4.46 21.69
C SER A 142 -4.10 5.56 21.39
N GLU A 143 -4.14 6.06 20.15
CA GLU A 143 -5.15 7.05 19.72
C GLU A 143 -6.50 6.41 19.33
N SER A 144 -6.46 5.16 18.88
CA SER A 144 -7.61 4.46 18.27
C SER A 144 -8.00 3.18 19.02
N ALA A 145 -7.79 3.14 20.34
CA ALA A 145 -8.05 1.99 21.20
C ALA A 145 -9.49 1.49 21.05
N PHE A 146 -10.44 2.42 21.03
CA PHE A 146 -11.86 2.12 20.83
C PHE A 146 -12.14 1.38 19.52
N VAL A 147 -11.37 1.64 18.47
CA VAL A 147 -11.51 0.96 17.17
C VAL A 147 -11.07 -0.49 17.29
N VAL A 148 -9.99 -0.76 18.02
CA VAL A 148 -9.53 -2.13 18.32
C VAL A 148 -10.60 -2.89 19.12
N HIS A 149 -11.15 -2.27 20.18
CA HIS A 149 -12.21 -2.89 20.97
C HIS A 149 -13.49 -3.14 20.16
N GLU A 150 -13.90 -2.22 19.28
CA GLU A 150 -15.06 -2.41 18.41
C GLU A 150 -14.84 -3.55 17.41
N CYS A 151 -13.63 -3.66 16.84
CA CYS A 151 -13.25 -4.78 16.00
C CYS A 151 -13.36 -6.11 16.73
N PHE A 152 -12.85 -6.16 17.97
CA PHE A 152 -12.92 -7.34 18.80
C PHE A 152 -14.37 -7.77 19.05
N ARG A 153 -15.25 -6.83 19.44
CA ARG A 153 -16.68 -7.10 19.65
C ARG A 153 -17.41 -7.58 18.40
N LEU A 154 -17.01 -7.12 17.22
CA LEU A 154 -17.62 -7.48 15.94
C LEU A 154 -16.95 -8.68 15.26
N HIS A 155 -15.99 -9.32 15.92
CA HIS A 155 -15.17 -10.40 15.35
C HIS A 155 -14.50 -10.01 14.03
N ILE A 156 -14.14 -8.74 13.88
CA ILE A 156 -13.35 -8.24 12.76
C ILE A 156 -11.88 -8.37 13.12
N PRO A 157 -11.09 -9.19 12.41
CA PRO A 157 -9.69 -9.36 12.75
C PRO A 157 -8.93 -8.05 12.55
N SER A 158 -8.19 -7.63 13.58
CA SER A 158 -7.36 -6.44 13.56
C SER A 158 -5.88 -6.80 13.59
N VAL A 159 -5.08 -6.04 12.85
CA VAL A 159 -3.63 -6.05 12.88
C VAL A 159 -3.17 -4.73 13.51
N SER A 160 -2.50 -4.78 14.65
CA SER A 160 -1.98 -3.58 15.32
C SER A 160 -0.51 -3.70 15.70
N LEU A 161 0.12 -2.57 15.96
CA LEU A 161 1.37 -2.58 16.72
C LEU A 161 1.05 -2.57 18.23
N PHE A 162 2.03 -2.89 19.06
CA PHE A 162 2.03 -2.59 20.48
C PHE A 162 3.38 -1.98 20.85
N ASP A 163 3.37 -1.00 21.75
CA ASP A 163 4.58 -0.34 22.25
C ASP A 163 4.84 -0.77 23.70
N THR A 164 5.92 -0.27 24.30
CA THR A 164 6.35 -0.67 25.65
C THR A 164 5.38 -0.28 26.75
N ILE A 165 4.50 0.69 26.51
CA ILE A 165 3.43 1.11 27.43
C ILE A 165 2.04 0.62 27.04
N SER A 166 1.89 0.09 25.82
CA SER A 166 0.57 -0.09 25.20
C SER A 166 0.41 -1.50 24.65
N PHE A 167 0.03 -2.43 25.52
CA PHE A 167 -0.30 -3.80 25.12
C PHE A 167 -1.82 -4.01 25.03
N MET A 168 -2.36 -4.07 23.81
CA MET A 168 -3.79 -4.33 23.56
C MET A 168 -4.07 -5.82 23.38
N VAL A 169 -4.71 -6.42 24.38
CA VAL A 169 -5.08 -7.84 24.37
C VAL A 169 -6.13 -8.13 23.30
N GLU A 170 -7.02 -7.18 23.02
CA GLU A 170 -8.12 -7.31 22.07
C GLU A 170 -7.67 -7.37 20.61
N SER A 171 -6.42 -7.02 20.31
CA SER A 171 -5.87 -7.12 18.96
C SER A 171 -5.48 -8.57 18.64
N ASN A 172 -6.10 -9.13 17.59
CA ASN A 172 -5.90 -10.53 17.20
C ASN A 172 -4.47 -10.78 16.68
N TYR A 173 -3.95 -9.84 15.91
CA TYR A 173 -2.62 -9.91 15.31
C TYR A 173 -1.84 -8.68 15.69
N ARG A 174 -0.79 -8.87 16.47
CA ARG A 174 -0.04 -7.75 17.05
C ARG A 174 1.45 -7.95 16.94
N PHE A 175 2.21 -6.88 16.74
CA PHE A 175 3.67 -6.93 16.66
C PHE A 175 4.31 -5.77 17.45
N PRO A 176 5.47 -5.99 18.08
CA PRO A 176 6.15 -4.95 18.85
C PRO A 176 6.71 -3.89 17.91
N ALA A 177 6.40 -2.61 18.12
CA ALA A 177 7.01 -1.51 17.40
C ALA A 177 6.74 -0.15 18.09
N ASN A 178 7.61 0.81 17.80
CA ASN A 178 7.49 2.21 18.21
C ASN A 178 6.25 2.89 17.60
N GLU A 179 5.32 3.30 18.45
CA GLU A 179 4.13 4.07 18.06
C GLU A 179 4.43 5.57 17.92
N LYS A 180 5.41 6.14 18.64
CA LYS A 180 5.76 7.57 18.57
C LYS A 180 6.40 7.97 17.24
N SER A 181 7.11 7.04 16.59
CA SER A 181 7.78 7.36 15.33
C SER A 181 6.77 7.49 14.19
N LYS A 182 6.48 8.74 13.80
CA LYS A 182 5.71 9.04 12.57
C LYS A 182 6.31 8.35 11.34
N LYS A 183 7.64 8.20 11.28
CA LYS A 183 8.31 7.45 10.20
C LYS A 183 7.95 5.97 10.22
N ALA A 184 7.88 5.34 11.40
CA ALA A 184 7.46 3.96 11.57
C ALA A 184 5.98 3.76 11.19
N ILE A 185 5.08 4.62 11.67
CA ILE A 185 3.66 4.57 11.31
C ILE A 185 3.46 4.71 9.79
N ILE A 186 4.13 5.67 9.16
CA ILE A 186 4.10 5.84 7.68
C ILE A 186 4.59 4.57 7.01
N PHE A 187 5.69 3.98 7.50
CA PHE A 187 6.29 2.79 6.95
C PHE A 187 5.34 1.58 7.01
N PHE A 188 4.75 1.30 8.18
CA PHE A 188 3.81 0.18 8.35
C PHE A 188 2.52 0.35 7.56
N ASN A 189 1.94 1.56 7.53
CA ASN A 189 0.79 1.87 6.67
C ASN A 189 1.12 1.64 5.20
N THR A 190 2.28 2.12 4.75
CA THR A 190 2.71 2.01 3.36
C THR A 190 2.93 0.56 2.95
N ILE A 191 3.59 -0.24 3.79
CA ILE A 191 3.85 -1.65 3.53
C ILE A 191 2.56 -2.46 3.50
N SER A 192 1.69 -2.25 4.48
CA SER A 192 0.42 -2.98 4.60
C SER A 192 -0.50 -2.68 3.42
N TYR A 193 -0.52 -1.42 2.97
CA TYR A 193 -1.24 -1.04 1.78
C TYR A 193 -0.65 -1.66 0.50
N LEU A 194 0.67 -1.64 0.33
CA LEU A 194 1.34 -2.26 -0.82
C LEU A 194 1.13 -3.77 -0.86
N PHE A 195 1.16 -4.39 0.31
CA PHE A 195 0.85 -5.79 0.49
C PHE A 195 -0.58 -6.10 0.08
N ALA A 196 -1.54 -5.33 0.57
CA ALA A 196 -2.93 -5.49 0.21
C ALA A 196 -3.14 -5.35 -1.31
N LEU A 197 -2.54 -4.34 -1.93
CA LEU A 197 -2.54 -4.19 -3.38
C LEU A 197 -1.94 -5.41 -4.09
N LYS A 198 -0.83 -5.96 -3.59
CA LYS A 198 -0.21 -7.17 -4.15
C LYS A 198 -1.18 -8.34 -4.08
N ALA A 199 -1.79 -8.58 -2.92
CA ALA A 199 -2.76 -9.67 -2.73
C ALA A 199 -3.92 -9.59 -3.74
N TYR A 200 -4.47 -8.38 -3.94
CA TYR A 200 -5.50 -8.14 -4.95
C TYR A 200 -5.01 -8.34 -6.40
N LEU A 201 -3.79 -7.93 -6.72
CA LEU A 201 -3.18 -8.05 -8.06
C LEU A 201 -2.84 -9.49 -8.44
N VAL A 202 -2.50 -10.35 -7.48
CA VAL A 202 -2.19 -11.76 -7.73
C VAL A 202 -3.39 -12.45 -8.38
N ARG A 203 -4.60 -12.21 -7.87
CA ARG A 203 -5.84 -12.88 -8.34
C ARG A 203 -6.43 -12.30 -9.63
N SER A 204 -6.05 -11.08 -10.02
CA SER A 204 -6.70 -10.36 -11.12
C SER A 204 -5.78 -10.14 -12.35
N ARG A 205 -5.94 -10.99 -13.38
CA ARG A 205 -5.22 -10.88 -14.67
C ARG A 205 -5.46 -9.51 -15.35
N VAL A 206 -6.69 -9.01 -15.31
CA VAL A 206 -7.13 -7.76 -15.96
C VAL A 206 -6.69 -6.50 -15.17
N PHE A 207 -6.66 -6.58 -13.84
CA PHE A 207 -6.31 -5.46 -12.96
C PHE A 207 -4.83 -5.07 -13.12
N ARG A 208 -3.93 -6.06 -13.27
CA ARG A 208 -2.49 -5.83 -13.52
C ARG A 208 -2.21 -4.88 -14.68
N LEU A 209 -2.93 -5.02 -15.80
CA LEU A 209 -2.71 -4.20 -17.00
C LEU A 209 -3.40 -2.84 -16.93
N ARG A 210 -4.63 -2.76 -16.38
CA ARG A 210 -5.40 -1.50 -16.31
C ARG A 210 -4.83 -0.53 -15.28
N VAL A 211 -4.47 -1.03 -14.08
CA VAL A 211 -3.86 -0.20 -13.02
C VAL A 211 -2.51 0.34 -13.49
N TRP A 212 -1.67 -0.53 -14.05
CA TRP A 212 -0.34 -0.16 -14.53
C TRP A 212 -0.39 0.90 -15.63
N LYS A 213 -1.29 0.75 -16.61
CA LYS A 213 -1.49 1.76 -17.67
C LYS A 213 -1.96 3.11 -17.11
N ARG A 214 -2.94 3.13 -16.20
CA ARG A 214 -3.48 4.37 -15.63
C ARG A 214 -2.51 5.07 -14.68
N TYR A 215 -1.80 4.31 -13.84
CA TYR A 215 -0.76 4.82 -12.96
C TYR A 215 0.37 5.49 -13.76
N ILE A 216 0.88 4.84 -14.81
CA ILE A 216 1.89 5.42 -15.70
C ILE A 216 1.36 6.64 -16.45
N PHE A 217 0.14 6.60 -16.97
CA PHE A 217 -0.45 7.73 -17.69
C PHE A 217 -0.57 8.97 -16.78
N LYS A 218 -0.97 8.79 -15.53
CA LYS A 218 -1.13 9.90 -14.58
C LYS A 218 0.22 10.40 -14.03
N LEU A 219 1.20 9.52 -13.79
CA LEU A 219 2.58 9.90 -13.51
C LEU A 219 3.20 10.69 -14.67
N ARG A 220 2.92 10.32 -15.93
CA ARG A 220 3.37 11.05 -17.11
C ARG A 220 2.74 12.44 -17.22
N ARG A 221 1.50 12.63 -16.78
CA ARG A 221 0.90 13.97 -16.64
C ARG A 221 1.56 14.78 -15.52
N LEU A 222 1.90 14.14 -14.40
CA LEU A 222 2.62 14.80 -13.30
C LEU A 222 4.08 15.15 -13.67
N LYS A 223 4.69 14.48 -14.66
CA LYS A 223 6.01 14.85 -15.21
C LYS A 223 6.06 16.24 -15.88
N GLY A 224 4.91 16.88 -16.16
CA GLY A 224 4.86 18.29 -16.55
C GLY A 224 5.21 19.27 -15.41
N LYS A 225 5.36 18.78 -14.18
CA LYS A 225 5.88 19.53 -13.03
C LYS A 225 7.18 18.86 -12.55
N SER A 226 8.29 19.34 -13.09
CA SER A 226 9.65 18.77 -13.08
C SER A 226 10.25 18.47 -11.68
N TYR A 227 9.62 18.93 -10.61
CA TYR A 227 10.21 18.97 -9.27
C TYR A 227 9.97 17.70 -8.42
N ILE A 228 8.82 17.04 -8.55
CA ILE A 228 8.38 15.99 -7.59
C ILE A 228 9.01 14.62 -7.89
N VAL A 229 9.31 14.32 -9.16
CA VAL A 229 9.70 12.96 -9.59
C VAL A 229 11.17 12.62 -9.25
N ARG A 230 12.05 13.62 -9.06
CA ARG A 230 13.49 13.39 -8.83
C ARG A 230 13.83 13.11 -7.36
N LYS A 231 13.15 13.72 -6.39
CA LYS A 231 13.44 13.54 -4.95
C LYS A 231 12.61 12.45 -4.25
N ASP A 232 11.44 12.07 -4.76
CA ASP A 232 10.59 11.08 -4.07
C ASP A 232 11.11 9.63 -4.20
N VAL A 233 11.85 9.18 -3.18
CA VAL A 233 12.28 7.77 -2.98
C VAL A 233 11.08 6.81 -3.07
N PHE A 234 9.92 7.25 -2.60
CA PHE A 234 8.69 6.46 -2.62
C PHE A 234 8.16 6.22 -4.03
N ALA A 235 8.12 7.26 -4.88
CA ALA A 235 7.69 7.13 -6.28
C ALA A 235 8.60 6.18 -7.06
N ARG A 236 9.92 6.22 -6.82
CA ARG A 236 10.88 5.26 -7.39
C ARG A 236 10.62 3.83 -6.91
N THR A 237 10.34 3.64 -5.63
CA THR A 237 10.08 2.33 -5.02
C THR A 237 8.78 1.72 -5.55
N LEU A 238 7.71 2.51 -5.64
CA LEU A 238 6.45 2.10 -6.26
C LEU A 238 6.62 1.73 -7.73
N ASN A 239 7.35 2.56 -8.49
CA ASN A 239 7.56 2.31 -9.91
C ASN A 239 8.36 1.01 -10.11
N ARG A 240 9.39 0.73 -9.27
CA ARG A 240 10.11 -0.55 -9.25
C ARG A 240 9.18 -1.72 -8.87
N PHE A 241 8.31 -1.56 -7.88
CA PHE A 241 7.32 -2.57 -7.46
C PHE A 241 6.37 -2.94 -8.60
N PHE A 242 5.72 -1.94 -9.21
CA PHE A 242 4.82 -2.13 -10.34
C PHE A 242 5.54 -2.69 -11.58
N ASN A 243 6.77 -2.25 -11.83
CA ASN A 243 7.59 -2.79 -12.91
C ASN A 243 7.91 -4.27 -12.67
N ARG A 244 8.34 -4.69 -11.48
CA ARG A 244 8.57 -6.12 -11.20
C ARG A 244 7.33 -6.99 -11.37
N LEU A 245 6.15 -6.52 -10.94
CA LEU A 245 4.89 -7.24 -11.13
C LEU A 245 4.46 -7.36 -12.60
N ALA A 246 4.85 -6.40 -13.44
CA ALA A 246 4.49 -6.33 -14.85
C ALA A 246 5.52 -6.98 -15.79
N TYR A 247 6.81 -7.00 -15.42
CA TYR A 247 7.93 -7.08 -16.37
C TYR A 247 8.01 -8.34 -17.24
N PRO A 248 7.71 -9.57 -16.78
CA PRO A 248 7.88 -10.75 -17.64
C PRO A 248 6.89 -10.82 -18.81
N ARG A 249 5.61 -10.51 -18.55
CA ARG A 249 4.52 -10.63 -19.54
C ARG A 249 4.23 -9.33 -20.27
N VAL A 250 4.42 -8.18 -19.63
CA VAL A 250 4.26 -6.86 -20.29
C VAL A 250 5.39 -6.59 -21.26
N ARG A 251 6.61 -7.14 -21.09
CA ARG A 251 7.67 -7.06 -22.10
C ARG A 251 7.27 -7.77 -23.40
N ARG A 252 6.69 -8.97 -23.31
CA ARG A 252 6.13 -9.70 -24.48
C ARG A 252 5.00 -8.91 -25.14
N LEU A 253 4.06 -8.40 -24.34
CA LEU A 253 2.93 -7.61 -24.85
C LEU A 253 3.37 -6.27 -25.49
N LYS A 254 4.36 -5.58 -24.89
CA LYS A 254 4.94 -4.35 -25.45
C LYS A 254 5.71 -4.64 -26.74
N LYS A 255 6.52 -5.69 -26.79
CA LYS A 255 7.18 -6.13 -28.03
C LYS A 255 6.14 -6.44 -29.12
N PHE A 256 5.08 -7.16 -28.77
CA PHE A 256 3.98 -7.49 -29.70
C PHE A 256 3.24 -6.24 -30.21
N LEU A 257 2.87 -5.31 -29.31
CA LEU A 257 2.20 -4.06 -29.69
C LEU A 257 3.11 -3.12 -30.50
N ALA A 258 4.39 -3.05 -30.16
CA ALA A 258 5.39 -2.30 -30.92
C ALA A 258 5.58 -2.89 -32.32
N MET A 259 5.67 -4.22 -32.45
CA MET A 259 5.70 -4.94 -33.73
C MET A 259 4.44 -4.65 -34.57
N ARG A 260 3.26 -4.65 -33.95
CA ARG A 260 1.98 -4.32 -34.61
C ARG A 260 1.94 -2.87 -35.10
N ALA A 261 2.42 -1.93 -34.30
CA ALA A 261 2.52 -0.53 -34.67
C ALA A 261 3.51 -0.31 -35.83
N LEU A 262 4.63 -1.03 -35.81
CA LEU A 262 5.66 -0.98 -36.86
C LEU A 262 5.13 -1.57 -38.18
N ARG A 263 4.39 -2.69 -38.13
CA ARG A 263 3.65 -3.24 -39.30
C ARG A 263 2.66 -2.23 -39.87
N ARG A 264 1.86 -1.57 -39.03
CA ARG A 264 0.90 -0.53 -39.47
C ARG A 264 1.61 0.67 -40.12
N ARG A 265 2.76 1.10 -39.58
CA ARG A 265 3.58 2.16 -40.20
C ARG A 265 4.14 1.75 -41.56
N ARG A 266 4.63 0.51 -41.70
CA ARG A 266 5.10 -0.04 -42.99
C ARG A 266 3.97 -0.10 -44.02
N LEU A 267 2.78 -0.57 -43.64
CA LEU A 267 1.60 -0.59 -44.52
C LEU A 267 1.18 0.81 -44.96
N ARG A 268 1.19 1.81 -44.05
CA ARG A 268 0.91 3.20 -44.41
C ARG A 268 1.95 3.79 -45.37
N ARG A 269 3.23 3.48 -45.17
CA ARG A 269 4.29 3.89 -46.11
C ARG A 269 4.13 3.22 -47.48
N LYS A 270 3.81 1.92 -47.52
CA LYS A 270 3.54 1.19 -48.77
C LYS A 270 2.32 1.76 -49.51
N LYS A 271 1.22 2.05 -48.80
CA LYS A 271 0.04 2.72 -49.39
C LYS A 271 0.37 4.12 -49.92
N LYS A 272 1.16 4.93 -49.21
CA LYS A 272 1.61 6.24 -49.70
C LYS A 272 2.51 6.14 -50.94
N LEU A 273 3.39 5.15 -51.00
CA LEU A 273 4.25 4.90 -52.17
C LEU A 273 3.43 4.42 -53.37
N LEU A 274 2.47 3.53 -53.16
CA LEU A 274 1.55 3.07 -54.22
C LEU A 274 0.65 4.20 -54.71
N ALA A 275 0.13 5.04 -53.83
CA ALA A 275 -0.63 6.23 -54.21
C ALA A 275 0.23 7.20 -55.03
N ARG A 276 1.49 7.43 -54.66
CA ARG A 276 2.44 8.26 -55.44
C ARG A 276 2.82 7.66 -56.80
N ARG A 277 2.67 6.35 -56.98
CA ARG A 277 2.89 5.67 -58.28
C ARG A 277 1.62 5.66 -59.14
N ALA A 278 0.45 5.56 -58.52
CA ALA A 278 -0.84 5.59 -59.19
C ALA A 278 -1.25 7.01 -59.63
N PHE A 279 -0.99 8.00 -58.79
CA PHE A 279 -1.06 9.41 -59.14
C PHE A 279 0.34 9.83 -59.58
N GLY A 280 0.67 9.57 -60.85
CA GLY A 280 1.89 10.08 -61.47
C GLY A 280 2.03 11.58 -61.18
N THR A 281 3.27 12.05 -61.03
CA THR A 281 3.59 13.45 -60.81
C THR A 281 2.98 14.32 -61.91
N VAL A 282 1.80 14.88 -61.67
CA VAL A 282 1.28 15.99 -62.45
C VAL A 282 2.09 17.20 -62.02
N SER A 283 3.20 17.42 -62.73
CA SER A 283 3.92 18.68 -62.73
C SER A 283 3.01 19.71 -63.38
N LEU A 284 2.26 20.47 -62.57
CA LEU A 284 1.69 21.74 -63.03
C LEU A 284 2.84 22.74 -63.18
N LYS A 285 3.40 22.81 -64.40
CA LYS A 285 4.07 24.01 -64.90
C LYS A 285 3.01 24.85 -65.58
N ILE A 286 2.52 25.88 -64.89
CA ILE A 286 2.12 27.19 -65.43
C ILE A 286 2.50 28.20 -64.36
#